data_AF-A0A0M0KKE2-F1
#
_entry.id   AF-A0A0M0KKE2-F1
#
_cell.length_a   1.000
_cell.length_b   1.000
_cell.length_c   1.000
_cell.angle_alpha   90.00
_cell.angle_beta   90.00
_cell.angle_gamma   90.00
#
_symmetry.space_group_name_H-M   'P 1'
#
loop_
_entity.id
_entity.type
_entity.pdbx_description
1 polymer ?
#
loop_
_entity_poly.entity_id
_entity_poly.type
_entity_poly.pdbx_seq_one_letter_code
_entity_poly.pdbx_strand_id
1 'polypeptide(L)'
;MEWILVILFVVAIGLLVASFFTDQTKKQDEQLERFSVSLMEEIQELQKQIRQIELDNEITAAEAGVKRSSEERQLVRQVLDLHQRGYSIESIAMKVQQPEQEVERLIAPFVEEGRQVVHDA
;
A
#
# COMPACT_ATOMS: atom_id res chain seq x y z
N MET A 1 -23.00 -41.57 52.13
CA MET A 1 -21.62 -41.39 51.64
C MET A 1 -21.49 -41.76 50.16
N GLU A 2 -22.09 -42.86 49.69
CA GLU A 2 -21.98 -43.34 48.30
C GLU A 2 -22.65 -42.43 47.23
N TRP A 3 -23.73 -41.75 47.59
CA TRP A 3 -24.44 -40.81 46.70
C TRP A 3 -23.58 -39.64 46.21
N ILE A 4 -22.57 -39.23 46.98
CA ILE A 4 -21.68 -38.13 46.60
C ILE A 4 -20.84 -38.51 45.37
N LEU A 5 -20.39 -39.76 45.28
CA LEU A 5 -19.61 -40.24 44.14
C LEU A 5 -20.44 -40.28 42.86
N VAL A 6 -21.72 -40.67 42.96
CA VAL A 6 -22.64 -40.70 41.82
C VAL A 6 -22.90 -39.29 41.30
N ILE A 7 -23.18 -38.33 42.19
CA ILE A 7 -23.40 -36.93 41.81
C ILE A 7 -22.12 -36.34 41.19
N LEU A 8 -20.95 -36.61 41.79
CA LEU A 8 -19.67 -36.15 41.26
C LEU A 8 -19.41 -36.69 39.85
N PHE A 9 -19.75 -37.97 39.61
CA PHE A 9 -19.56 -38.61 38.32
C PHE A 9 -20.47 -38.01 37.24
N VAL A 10 -21.73 -37.73 37.58
CA VAL A 10 -22.68 -37.07 36.66
C VAL A 10 -22.22 -35.63 36.34
N VAL A 11 -21.74 -34.89 37.33
CA VAL A 11 -21.19 -33.54 37.12
C VAL A 11 -19.93 -33.58 36.24
N ALA A 12 -19.05 -34.55 36.46
CA ALA A 12 -17.84 -34.72 35.65
C ALA A 12 -18.19 -35.02 34.17
N ILE A 13 -19.17 -35.90 33.93
CA ILE A 13 -19.65 -36.18 32.56
C ILE A 13 -20.29 -34.92 31.96
N GLY A 14 -21.10 -34.19 32.73
CA GLY A 14 -21.72 -32.95 32.27
C GLY A 14 -20.69 -31.88 31.87
N LEU A 15 -19.65 -31.68 32.69
CA LEU A 15 -18.54 -30.77 32.40
C LEU A 15 -17.72 -31.24 31.18
N LEU A 16 -17.49 -32.54 31.05
CA LEU A 16 -16.77 -33.10 29.91
C LEU A 16 -17.50 -32.82 28.59
N VAL A 17 -18.82 -33.03 28.56
CA VAL A 17 -19.66 -32.70 27.41
C VAL A 17 -19.62 -31.20 27.12
N ALA A 18 -19.74 -30.35 28.14
CA ALA A 18 -19.68 -28.88 28.00
C ALA A 18 -18.32 -28.38 27.45
N SER A 19 -17.22 -29.06 27.79
CA SER A 19 -15.87 -28.72 27.30
C SER A 19 -15.76 -28.80 25.78
N PHE A 20 -16.39 -29.81 25.16
CA PHE A 20 -16.35 -29.98 23.70
C PHE A 20 -17.08 -28.85 22.95
N PHE A 21 -18.11 -28.23 23.55
CA PHE A 21 -18.78 -27.07 22.94
C PHE A 21 -17.95 -25.80 23.05
N THR A 22 -17.12 -25.66 24.09
CA THR A 22 -16.27 -24.48 24.28
C THR A 22 -15.11 -24.45 23.27
N ASP A 23 -14.52 -25.59 22.91
CA ASP A 23 -13.43 -25.63 21.93
C ASP A 23 -13.85 -25.23 20.51
N GLN A 24 -15.14 -25.30 20.16
CA GLN A 24 -15.62 -24.84 18.85
C GLN A 24 -15.58 -23.31 18.71
N THR A 25 -15.76 -22.56 19.81
CA THR A 25 -15.70 -21.10 19.79
C THR A 25 -14.28 -20.60 19.48
N LYS A 26 -13.26 -21.22 20.08
CA LYS A 26 -11.85 -20.91 19.81
C LYS A 26 -11.45 -21.15 18.35
N LYS A 27 -11.97 -22.20 17.72
CA LYS A 27 -11.74 -22.49 16.29
C LYS A 27 -12.47 -21.52 15.35
N GLN A 28 -13.56 -20.92 15.79
CA GLN A 28 -14.24 -19.85 15.04
C GLN A 28 -13.46 -18.55 15.10
N ASP A 29 -12.96 -18.18 16.27
CA ASP A 29 -12.14 -16.97 16.44
C ASP A 29 -10.87 -17.04 15.57
N GLU A 30 -10.18 -18.18 15.56
CA GLU A 30 -8.96 -18.36 14.76
C GLU A 30 -9.21 -18.32 13.24
N GLN A 31 -10.38 -18.78 12.78
CA GLN A 31 -10.79 -18.67 11.38
C GLN A 31 -11.18 -17.24 11.00
N LEU A 32 -11.85 -16.52 11.90
CA LEU A 32 -12.22 -15.13 11.72
C LEU A 32 -10.97 -14.23 11.68
N GLU A 33 -9.97 -14.52 12.51
CA GLU A 33 -8.68 -13.82 12.52
C GLU A 33 -7.94 -14.02 11.19
N ARG A 34 -7.83 -15.25 10.71
CA ARG A 34 -7.21 -15.54 9.40
C ARG A 34 -7.94 -14.84 8.25
N PHE A 35 -9.27 -14.82 8.28
CA PHE A 35 -10.08 -14.12 7.27
C PHE A 35 -9.87 -12.60 7.34
N SER A 36 -9.83 -12.01 8.54
CA SER A 36 -9.56 -10.59 8.73
C SER A 36 -8.16 -10.19 8.24
N VAL A 37 -7.15 -11.03 8.48
CA VAL A 37 -5.78 -10.79 7.98
C VAL A 37 -5.75 -10.83 6.45
N SER A 38 -6.34 -11.86 5.83
CA SER A 38 -6.42 -11.98 4.36
C SER A 38 -7.14 -10.79 3.72
N LEU A 39 -8.26 -10.35 4.30
CA LEU A 39 -8.98 -9.17 3.79
C LEU A 39 -8.15 -7.89 3.89
N MET A 40 -7.38 -7.73 4.97
CA MET A 40 -6.52 -6.56 5.13
C MET A 40 -5.39 -6.56 4.10
N GLU A 41 -4.81 -7.72 3.80
CA GLU A 41 -3.82 -7.87 2.73
C GLU A 41 -4.40 -7.54 1.36
N GLU A 42 -5.60 -8.06 1.03
CA GLU A 42 -6.30 -7.76 -0.22
C GLU A 42 -6.62 -6.27 -0.36
N ILE A 43 -7.08 -5.62 0.72
CA ILE A 43 -7.35 -4.16 0.71
C ILE A 43 -6.07 -3.37 0.45
N GLN A 44 -4.95 -3.75 1.08
CA GLN A 44 -3.67 -3.08 0.84
C GLN A 44 -3.19 -3.23 -0.60
N GLU A 45 -3.38 -4.41 -1.19
CA GLU A 45 -3.03 -4.67 -2.58
C GLU A 45 -3.91 -3.86 -3.55
N LEU A 46 -5.22 -3.76 -3.28
CA LEU A 46 -6.13 -2.90 -4.03
C LEU A 46 -5.75 -1.41 -3.92
N GLN A 47 -5.42 -0.92 -2.72
CA GLN A 47 -4.96 0.46 -2.52
C GLN A 47 -3.70 0.76 -3.34
N LYS A 48 -2.76 -0.19 -3.40
CA LYS A 48 -1.54 -0.07 -4.20
C LYS A 48 -1.84 0.02 -5.70
N GLN A 49 -2.76 -0.80 -6.20
CA GLN A 49 -3.19 -0.79 -7.60
C GLN A 49 -3.89 0.53 -7.96
N ILE A 50 -4.81 1.02 -7.11
CA ILE A 50 -5.49 2.31 -7.31
C ILE A 50 -4.47 3.44 -7.38
N ARG A 51 -3.51 3.46 -6.45
CA ARG A 51 -2.46 4.49 -6.42
C ARG A 51 -1.58 4.47 -7.67
N GLN A 52 -1.29 3.29 -8.24
CA GLN A 52 -0.58 3.19 -9.51
C GLN A 52 -1.39 3.78 -10.67
N ILE A 53 -2.69 3.48 -10.74
CA ILE A 53 -3.60 4.01 -11.76
C ILE A 53 -3.72 5.54 -11.67
N GLU A 54 -3.89 6.07 -10.46
CA GLU A 54 -3.97 7.52 -10.22
C GLU A 54 -2.72 8.23 -10.74
N LEU A 55 -1.53 7.70 -10.40
CA LEU A 55 -0.29 8.27 -10.85
C LEU A 55 -0.08 8.11 -12.37
N ASP A 56 -0.49 7.00 -12.96
CA ASP A 56 -0.43 6.83 -14.42
C ASP A 56 -1.32 7.84 -15.14
N ASN A 57 -2.47 8.17 -14.55
CA ASN A 57 -3.38 9.17 -15.06
C ASN A 57 -2.80 10.59 -14.89
N GLU A 58 -2.21 10.90 -13.74
CA GLU A 58 -1.52 12.17 -13.47
C GLU A 58 -0.35 12.39 -14.44
N ILE A 59 0.48 11.37 -14.67
CA ILE A 59 1.57 11.41 -15.66
C ILE A 59 1.00 11.59 -17.08
N THR A 60 -0.06 10.86 -17.44
CA THR A 60 -0.68 10.98 -18.77
C THR A 60 -1.33 12.35 -18.99
N ALA A 61 -1.90 12.94 -17.94
CA ALA A 61 -2.51 14.27 -17.98
C ALA A 61 -1.46 15.38 -18.06
N ALA A 62 -0.37 15.28 -17.29
CA ALA A 62 0.75 16.22 -17.33
C ALA A 62 1.53 16.13 -18.65
N GLU A 63 1.58 14.95 -19.27
CA GLU A 63 2.29 14.71 -20.53
C GLU A 63 1.37 14.75 -21.78
N ALA A 64 0.18 15.37 -21.67
CA ALA A 64 -0.87 15.38 -22.69
C ALA A 64 -0.32 15.39 -24.15
N GLY A 65 -0.29 14.21 -24.77
CA GLY A 65 0.16 14.02 -26.16
C GLY A 65 1.49 13.29 -26.38
N VAL A 66 2.28 12.98 -25.36
CA VAL A 66 3.55 12.23 -25.50
C VAL A 66 3.37 10.78 -25.01
N LYS A 67 3.40 9.81 -25.92
CA LYS A 67 3.44 8.38 -25.55
C LYS A 67 4.85 8.01 -25.08
N ARG A 68 5.10 8.13 -23.78
CA ARG A 68 6.30 7.58 -23.12
C ARG A 68 6.09 6.12 -22.74
N SER A 69 7.14 5.32 -22.86
CA SER A 69 7.20 3.95 -22.33
C SER A 69 7.11 3.95 -20.79
N SER A 70 6.74 2.81 -20.20
CA SER A 70 6.64 2.69 -18.73
C SER A 70 7.97 2.99 -18.02
N GLU A 71 9.10 2.69 -18.66
CA GLU A 71 10.45 2.97 -18.13
C GLU A 71 10.74 4.48 -18.10
N GLU A 72 10.36 5.19 -19.16
CA GLU A 72 10.52 6.65 -19.24
C GLU A 72 9.62 7.36 -18.22
N ARG A 73 8.40 6.87 -17.97
CA ARG A 73 7.51 7.41 -16.92
C ARG A 73 8.11 7.22 -15.52
N GLN A 74 8.73 6.07 -15.25
CA GLN A 74 9.40 5.81 -13.99
C GLN A 74 10.61 6.72 -13.78
N LEU A 75 11.37 6.98 -14.86
CA LEU A 75 12.48 7.91 -14.86
C LEU A 75 12.03 9.34 -14.54
N VAL A 76 10.98 9.83 -15.21
CA VAL A 76 10.39 11.16 -14.95
C VAL A 76 10.00 11.31 -13.48
N ARG A 77 9.31 10.31 -12.91
CA ARG A 77 8.90 10.36 -11.51
C ARG A 77 10.11 10.46 -10.57
N GLN A 78 11.14 9.65 -10.80
CA GLN A 78 12.33 9.64 -9.96
C GLN A 78 13.09 10.97 -10.03
N VAL A 79 13.19 11.55 -11.22
CA VAL A 79 13.80 12.87 -11.44
C VAL A 79 13.01 13.96 -10.70
N LEU A 80 11.67 13.95 -10.79
CA LEU A 80 10.81 14.92 -10.10
C LEU A 80 10.87 14.80 -8.58
N ASP A 81 10.88 13.58 -8.02
CA ASP A 81 11.04 13.37 -6.56
C ASP A 81 12.33 14.00 -6.04
N LEU A 82 13.44 13.74 -6.73
CA LEU A 82 14.73 14.27 -6.33
C LEU A 82 14.80 15.79 -6.49
N HIS A 83 14.21 16.34 -7.56
CA HIS A 83 14.14 17.79 -7.75
C HIS A 83 13.30 18.48 -6.66
N GLN A 84 12.12 17.95 -6.32
CA GLN A 84 11.27 18.49 -5.25
C GLN A 84 11.93 18.44 -3.87
N ARG A 85 12.83 17.47 -3.64
CA ARG A 85 13.62 17.35 -2.41
C ARG A 85 14.83 18.30 -2.36
N GLY A 86 15.04 19.12 -3.40
CA GLY A 86 16.08 20.14 -3.45
C GLY A 86 17.46 19.61 -3.87
N TYR A 87 17.55 18.43 -4.48
CA TYR A 87 18.81 17.96 -5.07
C TYR A 87 19.19 18.80 -6.29
N SER A 88 20.48 19.04 -6.50
CA SER A 88 20.97 19.72 -7.71
C SER A 88 20.80 18.85 -8.96
N ILE A 89 20.67 19.47 -10.13
CA ILE A 89 20.57 18.78 -11.42
C ILE A 89 21.74 17.79 -11.63
N GLU A 90 22.97 18.18 -11.31
CA GLU A 90 24.16 17.32 -11.32
C GLU A 90 23.98 16.07 -10.43
N SER A 91 23.49 16.27 -9.20
CA SER A 91 23.26 15.18 -8.25
C SER A 91 22.17 14.21 -8.72
N ILE A 92 21.15 14.74 -9.41
CA ILE A 92 20.05 13.97 -9.97
C ILE A 92 20.56 13.16 -11.15
N ALA A 93 21.25 13.79 -12.10
CA ALA A 93 21.87 13.17 -13.28
C ALA A 93 22.74 11.97 -12.89
N MET A 94 23.57 12.13 -11.87
CA MET A 94 24.41 11.04 -11.35
C MET A 94 23.59 9.90 -10.74
N LYS A 95 22.49 10.18 -10.03
CA LYS A 95 21.63 9.17 -9.39
C LYS A 95 20.80 8.37 -10.39
N VAL A 96 20.28 9.05 -11.42
CA VAL A 96 19.42 8.41 -12.44
C VAL A 96 20.22 7.93 -13.65
N GLN A 97 21.54 8.14 -13.64
CA GLN A 97 22.48 7.76 -14.71
C GLN A 97 22.08 8.34 -16.08
N GLN A 98 21.56 9.57 -16.07
CA GLN A 98 21.22 10.32 -17.29
C GLN A 98 22.07 11.59 -17.39
N PRO A 99 22.30 12.11 -18.61
CA PRO A 99 22.94 13.41 -18.78
C PRO A 99 22.14 14.53 -18.10
N GLU A 100 22.83 15.54 -17.58
CA GLU A 100 22.19 16.73 -16.98
C GLU A 100 21.18 17.39 -17.92
N GLN A 101 21.50 17.45 -19.22
CA GLN A 101 20.63 17.99 -20.26
C GLN A 101 19.31 17.22 -20.38
N GLU A 102 19.34 15.90 -20.16
CA GLU A 102 18.14 15.07 -20.17
C GLU A 102 17.32 15.31 -18.91
N VAL A 103 17.97 15.41 -17.75
CA VAL A 103 17.32 15.77 -16.49
C VAL A 103 16.64 17.14 -16.59
N GLU A 104 17.28 18.14 -17.19
CA GLU A 104 16.68 19.46 -17.44
C GLU A 104 15.45 19.37 -18.34
N ARG A 105 15.51 18.58 -19.42
CA ARG A 105 14.37 18.36 -20.33
C ARG A 105 13.20 17.67 -19.66
N LEU A 106 13.47 16.72 -18.76
CA LEU A 106 12.43 16.00 -18.01
C LEU A 106 11.74 16.89 -16.97
N ILE A 107 12.47 17.85 -16.39
CA ILE A 107 11.95 18.77 -15.37
C ILE A 107 11.24 19.98 -15.99
N ALA A 108 11.69 20.46 -17.17
CA ALA A 108 11.21 21.68 -17.81
C ALA A 108 9.66 21.81 -17.89
N PRO A 109 8.89 20.76 -18.27
CA PRO A 109 7.43 20.86 -18.32
C PRO A 109 6.78 21.16 -16.96
N PHE A 110 7.41 20.75 -15.85
CA PHE A 110 6.85 20.83 -14.50
C PHE A 110 7.32 22.07 -13.72
N VAL A 111 8.35 22.76 -14.22
CA VAL A 111 8.87 23.99 -13.61
C VAL A 111 8.20 25.24 -14.17
N GLU A 112 7.77 25.24 -15.43
CA GLU A 112 7.05 26.38 -16.01
C GLU A 112 5.65 26.56 -15.43
N GLU A 113 4.97 25.47 -15.05
CA GLU A 113 3.63 25.51 -14.44
C GLU A 113 3.64 26.13 -13.03
N GLY A 114 4.76 26.00 -12.30
CA GLY A 114 4.96 26.64 -10.99
C GLY A 114 5.19 28.15 -11.05
N ARG A 115 5.45 28.73 -12.23
CA ARG A 115 5.70 30.18 -12.38
C ARG A 115 4.43 30.99 -12.64
N GLN A 116 3.39 30.39 -13.23
CA GLN A 116 2.11 31.08 -13.46
C GLN A 116 1.32 31.29 -12.17
N VAL A 117 1.38 30.36 -11.21
CA VAL A 117 0.64 30.48 -9.93
C VAL A 117 1.14 31.59 -9.02
N VAL A 118 2.38 32.06 -9.19
CA VAL A 118 2.98 33.11 -8.33
C VAL A 118 2.73 34.51 -8.88
N HIS A 119 2.37 34.67 -10.14
CA HIS A 119 2.12 36.00 -10.73
C HIS A 119 0.64 36.44 -10.62
N ASP A 120 -0.26 35.52 -10.26
CA ASP A 120 -1.70 35.79 -10.08
C ASP A 120 -2.15 35.83 -8.60
N ALA A 121 -1.22 35.96 -7.65
CA ALA A 121 -1.50 36.10 -6.20
C ALA A 121 -1.10 37.46 -5.64
#